data_AF-A0A8I1LU44-F1
#
_entry.id   AF-A0A8I1LU44-F1
#
_cell.length_a   1.000
_cell.length_b   1.000
_cell.length_c   1.000
_cell.angle_alpha   90.00
_cell.angle_beta   90.00
_cell.angle_gamma   90.00
#
_symmetry.space_group_name_H-M   'P 1'
#
loop_
_entity.id
_entity.type
_entity.pdbx_description
1 polymer ?
#
loop_
_entity_poly.entity_id
_entity_poly.type
_entity_poly.pdbx_seq_one_letter_code
_entity_poly.pdbx_strand_id
1 'polypeptide(L)'
;MAPVVLENKDGSAVLGRRIHFDRMLNFYVTDLFEGLAAGHYSWQCGICHRFFFMQTAHKQLYCNTVNPEYGVPCAYVAKNKLNMPKQKKKDGFGYAIWKKRYDSLRNEKHKTNKNLPSAKYGIDVCDKAIELAKRHYEEAQIDFDYAQNRYEQDMVLRNLINEAKAALGKK
;
A
#
# COMPACT_ATOMS: atom_id res chain seq x y z
N MET A 1 24.66 17.67 2.42
CA MET A 1 23.95 18.20 1.24
C MET A 1 22.76 17.30 0.96
N ALA A 2 21.54 17.82 0.99
CA ALA A 2 20.33 17.04 0.69
C ALA A 2 19.71 17.55 -0.63
N PRO A 3 19.85 16.82 -1.75
CA PRO A 3 19.22 17.19 -3.01
C PRO A 3 17.74 16.79 -3.02
N VAL A 4 16.86 17.71 -3.39
CA VAL A 4 15.47 17.38 -3.70
C VAL A 4 15.35 17.23 -5.20
N VAL A 5 15.06 16.01 -5.63
CA VAL A 5 14.89 15.63 -7.03
C VAL A 5 13.41 15.63 -7.36
N LEU A 6 13.04 16.33 -8.43
CA LEU A 6 11.69 16.36 -8.97
C LEU A 6 11.64 15.45 -10.20
N GLU A 7 10.69 14.53 -10.24
CA GLU A 7 10.44 13.69 -11.42
C GLU A 7 9.50 14.41 -12.38
N ASN A 8 9.93 14.55 -13.64
CA ASN A 8 9.10 15.05 -14.72
C ASN A 8 8.19 13.94 -15.26
N LYS A 9 7.13 14.34 -15.96
CA LYS A 9 6.13 13.42 -16.56
C LYS A 9 6.73 12.47 -17.60
N ASP A 10 7.86 12.82 -18.18
CA ASP A 10 8.61 12.02 -19.15
C ASP A 10 9.63 11.06 -18.50
N GLY A 11 9.70 11.04 -17.16
CA GLY A 11 10.63 10.21 -16.41
C GLY A 11 12.03 10.80 -16.27
N SER A 12 12.27 12.01 -16.79
CA SER A 12 13.51 12.75 -16.53
C SER A 12 13.50 13.34 -15.11
N ALA A 13 14.67 13.40 -14.47
CA ALA A 13 14.82 13.93 -13.12
C ALA A 13 15.48 15.31 -13.18
N VAL A 14 14.89 16.31 -12.51
CA VAL A 14 15.44 17.66 -12.39
C VAL A 14 15.78 17.94 -10.93
N LEU A 15 16.93 18.57 -10.68
CA LEU A 15 17.28 19.07 -9.35
C LEU A 15 16.38 20.27 -9.02
N GLY A 16 15.39 20.07 -8.14
CA GLY A 16 14.46 21.13 -7.74
C GLY A 16 15.11 22.14 -6.79
N ARG A 17 15.82 21.65 -5.77
CA ARG A 17 16.58 22.49 -4.84
C ARG A 17 17.72 21.72 -4.17
N ARG A 18 18.75 22.44 -3.76
CA ARG A 18 19.90 21.92 -3.01
C ARG A 18 20.07 22.74 -1.73
N ILE A 19 19.96 22.09 -0.57
CA ILE A 19 20.14 22.73 0.73
C ILE A 19 21.40 22.17 1.40
N HIS A 20 22.19 23.07 1.98
CA HIS A 20 23.32 22.76 2.84
C HIS A 20 22.94 23.01 4.29
N PHE A 21 23.37 22.12 5.17
CA PHE A 21 23.10 22.20 6.60
C PHE A 21 24.44 22.09 7.33
N ASP A 22 24.76 23.11 8.13
CA ASP A 22 25.99 23.12 8.93
C ASP A 22 25.89 22.24 10.18
N ARG A 23 24.66 21.89 10.59
CA ARG A 23 24.37 21.03 11.72
C ARG A 23 23.35 19.97 11.30
N MET A 24 23.56 18.74 11.74
CA MET A 24 22.65 17.62 11.47
C MET A 24 21.24 17.87 12.02
N LEU A 25 21.13 18.60 13.15
CA LEU A 25 19.84 18.99 13.71
C LEU A 25 19.02 19.89 12.76
N ASN A 26 19.66 20.80 12.04
CA ASN A 26 18.96 21.68 11.09
C ASN A 26 18.36 20.86 9.94
N PHE A 27 19.09 19.84 9.47
CA PHE A 27 18.56 18.91 8.48
C PHE A 27 17.31 18.19 8.99
N TYR A 28 17.34 17.62 10.20
CA TYR A 28 16.18 16.91 10.76
C TYR A 28 14.97 17.81 10.97
N VAL A 29 15.18 19.04 11.45
CA VAL A 29 14.09 19.99 11.65
C VAL A 29 13.46 20.36 10.31
N THR A 30 14.28 20.67 9.30
CA THR A 30 13.78 20.98 7.95
C THR A 30 13.03 19.80 7.32
N ASP A 31 13.58 18.59 7.37
CA ASP A 31 12.94 17.38 6.83
C ASP A 31 11.61 17.06 7.53
N LEU A 32 11.55 17.20 8.85
CA LEU A 32 10.32 17.03 9.62
C LEU A 32 9.24 18.03 9.19
N PHE A 33 9.56 19.32 9.11
CA PHE A 33 8.58 20.35 8.72
C PHE A 33 8.14 20.21 7.26
N GLU A 34 9.02 19.76 6.37
CA GLU A 34 8.66 19.48 4.99
C GLU A 34 7.71 18.30 4.87
N GLY A 35 7.96 17.23 5.63
CA GLY A 35 7.04 16.12 5.71
C GLY A 35 5.68 16.55 6.28
N LEU A 36 5.66 17.35 7.36
CA LEU A 36 4.42 17.92 7.90
C LEU A 36 3.69 18.79 6.86
N ALA A 37 4.41 19.62 6.11
CA ALA A 37 3.84 20.44 5.04
C ALA A 37 3.28 19.60 3.87
N ALA A 38 3.88 18.44 3.60
CA ALA A 38 3.36 17.44 2.65
C ALA A 38 2.15 16.65 3.20
N GLY A 39 1.72 16.91 4.43
CA GLY A 39 0.61 16.22 5.08
C GLY A 39 0.98 14.91 5.76
N HIS A 40 2.27 14.63 5.93
CA HIS A 40 2.73 13.53 6.75
C HIS A 40 2.52 13.85 8.24
N TYR A 41 2.40 12.83 9.08
CA TYR A 41 2.27 13.03 10.52
C TYR A 41 2.92 11.90 11.30
N SER A 42 3.39 12.24 12.51
CA SER A 42 3.84 11.25 13.48
C SER A 42 2.62 10.56 14.09
N TRP A 43 2.67 9.24 14.15
CA TRP A 43 1.64 8.42 14.79
C TRP A 43 2.31 7.39 15.70
N GLN A 44 1.71 7.13 16.86
CA GLN A 44 2.22 6.18 17.84
C GLN A 44 1.33 4.93 17.89
N CYS A 45 1.94 3.75 17.83
CA CYS A 45 1.19 2.49 17.95
C CYS A 45 0.67 2.29 19.38
N GLY A 46 -0.63 1.97 19.52
CA GLY A 46 -1.26 1.71 20.83
C GLY A 46 -0.88 0.40 21.52
N ILE A 47 0.10 -0.36 21.02
CA ILE A 47 0.62 -1.59 21.66
C ILE A 47 2.12 -1.48 21.91
N CYS A 48 2.93 -1.31 20.86
CA CYS A 48 4.39 -1.27 21.02
C CYS A 48 4.94 0.13 21.33
N HIS A 49 4.07 1.15 21.35
CA HIS A 49 4.41 2.55 21.62
C HIS A 49 5.50 3.17 20.73
N ARG A 50 5.89 2.49 19.64
CA ARG A 50 6.80 3.03 18.63
C ARG A 50 6.11 4.13 17.83
N PHE A 51 6.87 5.16 17.51
CA PHE A 51 6.47 6.22 16.60
C PHE A 51 6.76 5.82 15.16
N PHE A 52 5.82 6.13 14.28
CA PHE A 52 5.91 5.93 12.84
C PHE A 52 5.62 7.24 12.15
N PHE A 53 6.29 7.47 11.03
CA PHE A 53 6.03 8.60 10.17
C PHE A 53 5.08 8.18 9.05
N MET A 54 3.85 8.67 9.09
CA MET A 54 2.78 8.26 8.18
C MET A 54 2.70 9.24 7.02
N GLN A 55 2.71 8.72 5.79
CA GLN A 55 2.56 9.53 4.57
C GLN A 55 1.11 9.62 4.08
N THR A 56 0.20 8.92 4.76
CA THR A 56 -1.21 8.76 4.37
C THR A 56 -2.10 9.09 5.56
N ALA A 57 -3.25 9.73 5.33
CA ALA A 57 -4.23 10.10 6.38
C ALA A 57 -5.04 8.92 6.99
N HIS A 58 -4.48 7.71 7.01
CA HIS A 58 -5.14 6.52 7.55
C HIS A 58 -5.25 6.58 9.07
N LYS A 59 -6.44 6.32 9.63
CA LYS A 59 -6.65 6.31 11.08
C LYS A 59 -6.20 4.98 11.69
N GLN A 60 -4.91 4.70 11.60
CA GLN A 60 -4.29 3.50 12.15
C GLN A 60 -4.23 3.58 13.68
N LEU A 61 -4.47 2.46 14.35
CA LEU A 61 -4.46 2.28 15.81
C LEU A 61 -3.27 1.42 16.25
N TYR A 62 -2.87 0.46 15.40
CA TYR A 62 -1.77 -0.48 15.68
C TYR A 62 -0.91 -0.71 14.45
N CYS A 63 0.39 -0.92 14.65
CA CYS A 63 1.32 -1.07 13.54
C CYS A 63 1.26 -2.48 12.96
N ASN A 64 1.75 -2.63 11.73
CA ASN A 64 1.87 -3.93 11.07
C ASN A 64 3.27 -4.54 11.25
N THR A 65 4.14 -3.92 12.06
CA THR A 65 5.46 -4.48 12.37
C THR A 65 5.33 -5.61 13.38
N VAL A 66 6.12 -6.67 13.19
CA VAL A 66 6.23 -7.78 14.14
C VAL A 66 6.54 -7.26 15.54
N ASN A 67 5.69 -7.60 16.50
CA ASN A 67 5.90 -7.28 17.89
C ASN A 67 6.95 -8.25 18.48
N PRO A 68 8.04 -7.76 19.10
CA PRO A 68 9.08 -8.62 19.69
C PRO A 68 8.58 -9.62 20.74
N GLU A 69 7.53 -9.27 21.49
CA GLU A 69 6.97 -10.09 22.57
C GLU A 69 6.06 -11.20 22.03
N TYR A 70 5.25 -10.90 21.01
CA TYR A 70 4.23 -11.82 20.49
C TYR A 70 4.63 -12.56 19.21
N GLY A 71 5.73 -12.16 18.55
CA GLY A 71 6.19 -12.74 17.28
C GLY A 71 5.28 -12.47 16.08
N VAL A 72 4.26 -11.62 16.23
CA VAL A 72 3.27 -11.29 15.20
C VAL A 72 2.97 -9.78 15.19
N PRO A 73 2.39 -9.22 14.11
CA PRO A 73 2.10 -7.79 14.03
C PRO A 73 1.20 -7.27 15.16
N CYS A 74 1.44 -6.03 15.63
CA CYS A 74 0.61 -5.42 16.68
C CYS A 74 -0.89 -5.36 16.30
N ALA A 75 -1.22 -5.13 15.03
CA ALA A 75 -2.61 -5.18 14.55
C ALA A 75 -3.27 -6.56 14.78
N TYR A 76 -2.50 -7.65 14.66
CA TYR A 76 -2.97 -9.00 14.95
C TYR A 76 -3.09 -9.23 16.46
N VAL A 77 -2.11 -8.78 17.25
CA VAL A 77 -2.13 -8.85 18.72
C VAL A 77 -3.38 -8.16 19.28
N ALA A 78 -3.67 -6.94 18.81
CA ALA A 78 -4.84 -6.16 19.21
C ALA A 78 -6.13 -6.98 19.09
N LYS A 79 -6.34 -7.60 17.93
CA LYS A 79 -7.56 -8.34 17.61
C LYS A 79 -7.64 -9.70 18.31
N ASN A 80 -6.54 -10.46 18.34
CA ASN A 80 -6.58 -11.89 18.65
C ASN A 80 -5.98 -12.27 20.01
N LYS A 81 -5.23 -11.36 20.65
CA LYS A 81 -4.52 -11.64 21.91
C LYS A 81 -5.00 -10.76 23.06
N LEU A 82 -5.25 -9.47 22.79
CA LEU A 82 -5.51 -8.48 23.84
C LEU A 82 -6.94 -7.90 23.85
N ASN A 83 -7.82 -8.34 22.93
CA ASN A 83 -9.21 -7.84 22.79
C ASN A 83 -9.31 -6.29 22.75
N MET A 84 -8.36 -5.66 22.07
CA MET A 84 -8.27 -4.20 21.93
C MET A 84 -9.28 -3.69 20.88
N PRO A 85 -9.58 -2.38 20.86
CA PRO A 85 -10.43 -1.77 19.83
C PRO A 85 -10.03 -2.20 18.41
N LYS A 86 -10.98 -2.61 17.58
CA LYS A 86 -10.66 -3.14 16.25
C LYS A 86 -10.28 -2.02 15.28
N GLN A 87 -9.16 -2.20 14.57
CA GLN A 87 -8.81 -1.38 13.41
C GLN A 87 -9.94 -1.46 12.37
N LYS A 88 -10.36 -0.31 11.84
CA LYS A 88 -11.31 -0.29 10.71
C LYS A 88 -10.65 -0.97 9.51
N LYS A 89 -11.39 -1.85 8.82
CA LYS A 89 -10.89 -2.59 7.64
C LYS A 89 -10.19 -1.68 6.62
N LYS A 90 -10.77 -0.50 6.36
CA LYS A 90 -10.24 0.48 5.39
C LYS A 90 -8.89 1.09 5.75
N ASP A 91 -8.53 1.02 7.02
CA ASP A 91 -7.32 1.58 7.62
C ASP A 91 -6.36 0.43 8.04
N GLY A 92 -6.68 -0.81 7.66
CA GLY A 92 -5.84 -2.00 7.89
C GLY A 92 -4.84 -2.23 6.75
N PHE A 93 -3.91 -3.16 6.97
CA PHE A 93 -2.87 -3.49 6.00
C PHE A 93 -3.44 -3.89 4.63
N GLY A 94 -2.84 -3.37 3.57
CA GLY A 94 -3.12 -3.76 2.19
C GLY A 94 -4.48 -3.31 1.61
N TYR A 95 -5.42 -2.83 2.43
CA TYR A 95 -6.76 -2.50 1.96
C TYR A 95 -6.79 -1.46 0.84
N ALA A 96 -6.00 -0.39 0.96
CA ALA A 96 -5.95 0.67 -0.04
C ALA A 96 -5.45 0.15 -1.41
N ILE A 97 -4.43 -0.73 -1.39
CA ILE A 97 -3.89 -1.38 -2.59
C ILE A 97 -4.96 -2.26 -3.21
N TRP A 98 -5.56 -3.16 -2.42
CA TRP A 98 -6.66 -4.01 -2.87
C TRP A 98 -7.81 -3.24 -3.48
N LYS A 99 -8.30 -2.22 -2.77
CA LYS A 99 -9.44 -1.43 -3.21
C LYS A 99 -9.15 -0.73 -4.54
N LYS A 100 -7.96 -0.13 -4.68
CA LYS A 100 -7.52 0.50 -5.92
C LYS A 100 -7.48 -0.48 -7.10
N ARG A 101 -6.97 -1.70 -6.89
CA ARG A 101 -6.90 -2.73 -7.94
C ARG A 101 -8.27 -3.28 -8.29
N TYR A 102 -9.08 -3.58 -7.29
CA TYR A 102 -10.46 -4.00 -7.47
C TYR A 102 -11.25 -2.99 -8.32
N ASP A 103 -11.17 -1.69 -7.98
CA ASP A 103 -11.88 -0.64 -8.72
C ASP A 103 -11.33 -0.48 -10.15
N SER A 104 -10.02 -0.61 -10.34
CA SER A 104 -9.40 -0.60 -11.68
C SER A 104 -9.92 -1.75 -12.56
N LEU A 105 -9.94 -2.97 -12.02
CA LEU A 105 -10.42 -4.16 -12.74
C LEU A 105 -11.92 -4.12 -13.01
N ARG A 106 -12.70 -3.63 -12.05
CA ARG A 106 -14.15 -3.41 -12.21
C ARG A 106 -14.44 -2.40 -13.32
N ASN A 107 -13.64 -1.33 -13.40
CA ASN A 107 -13.75 -0.35 -14.48
C ASN A 107 -13.38 -0.96 -15.84
N GLU A 108 -12.32 -1.76 -15.93
CA GLU A 108 -11.99 -2.48 -17.17
C GLU A 108 -13.12 -3.43 -17.60
N LYS A 109 -13.69 -4.22 -16.68
CA LYS A 109 -14.87 -5.04 -16.96
C LYS A 109 -16.05 -4.21 -17.48
N HIS A 110 -16.31 -3.05 -16.87
CA HIS A 110 -17.36 -2.15 -17.32
C HIS A 110 -17.14 -1.68 -18.77
N LYS A 111 -15.91 -1.30 -19.14
CA LYS A 111 -15.56 -0.92 -20.51
C LYS A 111 -15.81 -2.05 -21.50
N THR A 112 -15.41 -3.27 -21.16
CA THR A 112 -15.61 -4.45 -22.01
C THR A 112 -17.09 -4.77 -22.18
N ASN A 113 -17.89 -4.73 -21.10
CA ASN A 113 -19.34 -4.92 -21.16
C ASN A 113 -20.06 -3.88 -22.05
N LYS A 114 -19.51 -2.66 -22.15
CA LYS A 114 -20.04 -1.59 -22.99
C LYS A 114 -19.43 -1.55 -24.39
N ASN A 115 -18.59 -2.53 -24.75
CA ASN A 115 -17.86 -2.58 -26.02
C ASN A 115 -17.11 -1.27 -26.34
N LEU A 116 -16.57 -0.61 -25.31
CA LEU A 116 -15.82 0.63 -25.50
C LEU A 116 -14.48 0.33 -26.19
N PRO A 117 -14.02 1.18 -27.13
CA PRO A 117 -12.75 0.97 -27.84
C PRO A 117 -11.52 1.01 -26.92
N SER A 118 -11.67 1.55 -25.71
CA SER A 118 -10.60 1.59 -24.69
C SER A 118 -10.54 0.34 -23.80
N ALA A 119 -11.41 -0.65 -24.01
CA ALA A 119 -11.41 -1.91 -23.28
C ALA A 119 -10.14 -2.72 -23.62
N LYS A 120 -9.39 -3.14 -22.59
CA LYS A 120 -8.10 -3.84 -22.79
C LYS A 120 -8.17 -5.34 -22.58
N TYR A 121 -9.14 -5.81 -21.79
CA TYR A 121 -9.19 -7.19 -21.31
C TYR A 121 -10.58 -7.80 -21.48
N GLY A 122 -10.65 -9.12 -21.68
CA GLY A 122 -11.91 -9.86 -21.71
C GLY A 122 -12.62 -9.87 -20.36
N ILE A 123 -13.95 -10.02 -20.38
CA ILE A 123 -14.78 -10.06 -19.16
C ILE A 123 -14.31 -11.15 -18.21
N ASP A 124 -14.01 -12.34 -18.75
CA ASP A 124 -13.58 -13.50 -17.98
C ASP A 124 -12.20 -13.30 -17.32
N VAL A 125 -11.26 -12.65 -18.02
CA VAL A 125 -9.96 -12.26 -17.46
C VAL A 125 -10.15 -11.24 -16.33
N CYS A 126 -11.02 -10.25 -16.51
CA CYS A 126 -11.33 -9.27 -15.47
C CYS A 126 -11.95 -9.93 -14.24
N ASP A 127 -12.91 -10.84 -14.42
CA ASP A 127 -13.55 -11.56 -13.32
C ASP A 127 -12.56 -12.43 -12.55
N LYS A 128 -11.69 -13.15 -13.27
CA LYS A 128 -10.65 -13.96 -12.63
C LYS A 128 -9.64 -13.08 -11.89
N ALA A 129 -9.23 -11.95 -12.46
CA ALA A 129 -8.31 -11.01 -11.80
C ALA A 129 -8.94 -10.38 -10.54
N ILE A 130 -10.25 -10.12 -10.54
CA ILE A 130 -10.98 -9.61 -9.35
C ILE A 130 -10.98 -10.66 -8.24
N GLU A 131 -11.23 -11.92 -8.59
CA GLU A 131 -11.17 -13.06 -7.66
C GLU A 131 -9.77 -13.19 -7.05
N LEU A 132 -8.73 -13.17 -7.89
CA LEU A 132 -7.33 -13.26 -7.46
C LEU A 132 -6.94 -12.09 -6.55
N ALA A 133 -7.31 -10.85 -6.90
CA ALA A 133 -7.03 -9.69 -6.05
C ALA A 133 -7.67 -9.83 -4.66
N LYS A 134 -8.88 -10.38 -4.57
CA LYS A 134 -9.54 -10.65 -3.30
C LYS A 134 -8.81 -11.75 -2.52
N ARG A 135 -8.43 -12.85 -3.18
CA ARG A 135 -7.68 -13.96 -2.58
C ARG A 135 -6.36 -13.48 -1.98
N HIS A 136 -5.54 -12.76 -2.75
CA HIS A 136 -4.26 -12.20 -2.29
C HIS A 136 -4.44 -11.26 -1.10
N TYR A 137 -5.51 -10.44 -1.10
CA TYR A 137 -5.79 -9.57 0.04
C TYR A 137 -6.14 -10.36 1.31
N GLU A 138 -6.95 -11.43 1.19
CA GLU A 138 -7.33 -12.28 2.31
C GLU A 138 -6.14 -13.07 2.86
N GLU A 139 -5.29 -13.60 1.98
CA GLU A 139 -4.04 -14.28 2.32
C GLU A 139 -3.10 -13.36 3.11
N ALA A 140 -2.93 -12.11 2.67
CA ALA A 140 -2.13 -11.10 3.39
C ALA A 140 -2.70 -10.69 4.76
N GLN A 141 -3.93 -11.06 5.12
CA GLN A 141 -4.44 -10.83 6.49
C GLN A 141 -4.04 -11.94 7.47
N ILE A 142 -3.58 -13.08 6.96
CA ILE A 142 -3.34 -14.30 7.75
C ILE A 142 -1.85 -14.68 7.70
N ASP A 143 -1.24 -14.61 6.51
CA ASP A 143 0.18 -14.87 6.30
C ASP A 143 0.96 -13.55 6.31
N PHE A 144 1.73 -13.35 7.38
CA PHE A 144 2.51 -12.13 7.57
C PHE A 144 3.76 -12.08 6.68
N ASP A 145 4.35 -13.23 6.33
CA ASP A 145 5.51 -13.29 5.45
C ASP A 145 5.09 -12.92 4.02
N TYR A 146 3.97 -13.50 3.56
CA TYR A 146 3.34 -13.14 2.30
C TYR A 146 2.98 -11.65 2.25
N ALA A 147 2.34 -11.14 3.31
CA ALA A 147 1.96 -9.73 3.44
C ALA A 147 3.16 -8.79 3.28
N GLN A 148 4.29 -9.12 3.90
CA GLN A 148 5.48 -8.27 3.92
C GLN A 148 6.29 -8.34 2.62
N ASN A 149 6.39 -9.52 2.00
CA ASN A 149 7.38 -9.76 0.94
C ASN A 149 6.80 -9.88 -0.47
N ARG A 150 5.53 -10.27 -0.61
CA ARG A 150 4.95 -10.69 -1.89
C ARG A 150 3.69 -9.93 -2.27
N TYR A 151 2.85 -9.59 -1.30
CA TYR A 151 1.52 -9.03 -1.53
C TYR A 151 1.51 -7.82 -2.48
N GLU A 152 2.38 -6.82 -2.26
CA GLU A 152 2.38 -5.63 -3.11
C GLU A 152 2.75 -5.93 -4.58
N GLN A 153 3.66 -6.88 -4.80
CA GLN A 153 4.10 -7.32 -6.13
C GLN A 153 2.98 -8.07 -6.85
N ASP A 154 2.35 -9.03 -6.17
CA ASP A 154 1.25 -9.81 -6.76
C ASP A 154 0.04 -8.91 -7.06
N MET A 155 -0.18 -7.88 -6.24
CA MET A 155 -1.23 -6.89 -6.45
C MET A 155 -0.91 -5.88 -7.57
N VAL A 156 0.24 -5.91 -8.22
CA VAL A 156 0.48 -5.10 -9.43
C VAL A 156 -0.50 -5.52 -10.51
N LEU A 157 -1.18 -4.55 -11.14
CA LEU A 157 -2.26 -4.83 -12.11
C LEU A 157 -1.81 -5.78 -13.23
N ARG A 158 -0.59 -5.60 -13.76
CA ARG A 158 -0.01 -6.47 -14.78
C ARG A 158 0.14 -7.92 -14.29
N ASN A 159 0.56 -8.11 -13.04
CA ASN A 159 0.77 -9.43 -12.46
C ASN A 159 -0.57 -10.14 -12.24
N LEU A 160 -1.57 -9.44 -11.68
CA LEU A 160 -2.94 -9.96 -11.55
C LEU A 160 -3.54 -10.40 -12.90
N ILE A 161 -3.35 -9.60 -13.94
CA ILE A 161 -3.85 -9.93 -15.29
C ILE A 161 -3.11 -11.13 -15.88
N ASN A 162 -1.78 -11.19 -15.73
CA ASN A 162 -0.99 -12.32 -16.21
C ASN A 162 -1.37 -13.62 -15.49
N GLU A 163 -1.55 -13.57 -14.17
CA GLU A 163 -2.00 -14.70 -13.36
C GLU A 163 -3.41 -15.14 -13.77
N ALA A 164 -4.33 -14.19 -13.98
CA ALA A 164 -5.68 -14.47 -14.44
C ALA A 164 -5.69 -15.14 -15.83
N LYS A 165 -4.89 -14.63 -16.77
CA LYS A 165 -4.73 -15.23 -18.10
C LYS A 165 -4.17 -16.64 -18.01
N ALA A 166 -3.10 -16.84 -17.24
CA ALA A 166 -2.48 -18.15 -17.04
C ALA A 166 -3.47 -19.16 -16.45
N ALA A 167 -4.26 -18.76 -15.45
CA ALA A 167 -5.29 -19.59 -14.84
C ALA A 167 -6.42 -19.98 -15.82
N LEU A 168 -6.66 -19.16 -16.84
CA LEU A 168 -7.65 -19.41 -17.90
C LEU A 168 -7.05 -20.07 -19.15
N GLY A 169 -5.76 -20.41 -19.15
CA GLY A 169 -5.06 -20.96 -20.32
C GLY A 169 -4.91 -19.97 -21.49
N LYS A 170 -5.04 -18.67 -21.22
CA LYS A 170 -4.88 -17.58 -22.21
C LYS A 170 -3.44 -17.08 -22.20
N LYS A 171 -2.87 -16.82 -23.39
CA LYS A 171 -1.56 -16.14 -23.53
C LYS A 171 -1.72 -14.61 -23.44
#